data_AF-A0A812WYT7-F1
#
_entry.id   AF-A0A812WYT7-F1
#
_cell.length_a   1.000
_cell.length_b   1.000
_cell.length_c   1.000
_cell.angle_alpha   90.00
_cell.angle_beta   90.00
_cell.angle_gamma   90.00
#
_symmetry.space_group_name_H-M   'P 1'
#
loop_
_entity.id
_entity.type
_entity.pdbx_description
1 polymer ?
#
loop_
_entity_poly.entity_id
_entity_poly.type
_entity_poly.pdbx_seq_one_letter_code
_entity_poly.pdbx_strand_id
1 'polypeptide(L)'
;MAQRTSPLGLAGRPLAGSALRCALWAPVPRCRSCRPASTGPPVKEGEVLEMRMETLTSSGQALGRIGPTRWVVMIFGALPRELVQLRIVRNYRSRSEARLCRILEASPERAAPRCPLFMQCSGCQYQHLSYESQLYWKREHVKQALSRIAGIAADVAPTVPSPLQYHYRTKLTPHAQEPPPGRQRRARGGEDDIDYSAIGFLEQEWGSTRDASGRRWRKVVDVPSCPIATEALNQALPAERAKACTGGQPKGKLLLRDTAVDGVAGSRELWSDRRNRLRRVQA
;
A
#
# COMPACT_ATOMS: atom_id res chain seq x y z
N MET A 1 -11.55 69.57 48.82
CA MET A 1 -12.27 69.87 47.56
C MET A 1 -13.01 68.59 47.18
N ALA A 2 -14.21 68.34 47.72
CA ALA A 2 -15.49 68.76 47.15
C ALA A 2 -15.63 68.35 45.67
N GLN A 3 -16.64 67.62 45.20
CA GLN A 3 -17.89 67.11 45.76
C GLN A 3 -18.52 66.22 44.65
N ARG A 4 -19.27 65.16 45.03
CA ARG A 4 -20.56 64.71 44.43
C ARG A 4 -20.52 64.18 42.96
N THR A 5 -21.14 63.08 42.55
CA THR A 5 -22.35 62.34 42.99
C THR A 5 -22.41 60.98 42.25
N SER A 6 -22.66 59.88 42.97
CA SER A 6 -23.50 58.74 42.50
C SER A 6 -24.98 59.09 42.82
N PRO A 7 -26.03 58.23 42.63
CA PRO A 7 -26.14 56.89 42.02
C PRO A 7 -27.44 56.72 41.17
N LEU A 8 -27.68 55.51 40.64
CA LEU A 8 -29.00 54.85 40.42
C LEU A 8 -28.63 53.50 39.74
N GLY A 9 -28.63 52.32 40.35
CA GLY A 9 -29.33 51.84 41.54
C GLY A 9 -30.62 51.15 41.12
N LEU A 10 -30.61 49.81 40.95
CA LEU A 10 -31.72 48.85 41.06
C LEU A 10 -31.10 47.45 40.86
N ALA A 11 -30.71 46.74 41.92
CA ALA A 11 -31.54 45.89 42.80
C ALA A 11 -31.83 44.50 42.18
N GLY A 12 -31.51 43.43 42.93
CA GLY A 12 -32.07 42.09 42.72
C GLY A 12 -31.11 40.93 43.00
N ARG A 13 -31.21 40.35 44.21
CA ARG A 13 -30.67 39.01 44.55
C ARG A 13 -31.61 37.90 43.96
N PRO A 14 -31.47 36.61 44.33
CA PRO A 14 -30.84 35.54 43.54
C PRO A 14 -31.82 34.40 43.19
N LEU A 15 -31.64 33.63 42.11
CA LEU A 15 -32.34 32.34 41.98
C LEU A 15 -31.54 31.26 41.23
N ALA A 16 -31.81 30.04 41.68
CA ALA A 16 -31.22 28.76 41.33
C ALA A 16 -31.41 28.29 39.87
N GLY A 17 -30.65 27.25 39.53
CA GLY A 17 -30.91 26.36 38.39
C GLY A 17 -30.16 26.76 37.13
N SER A 18 -29.66 25.86 36.28
CA SER A 18 -29.80 24.41 36.21
C SER A 18 -28.67 23.91 35.31
N ALA A 19 -28.35 22.63 35.44
CA ALA A 19 -27.45 21.91 34.57
C ALA A 19 -27.83 22.09 33.08
N LEU A 20 -27.05 22.84 32.30
CA LEU A 20 -27.10 22.76 30.85
C LEU A 20 -26.00 21.82 30.36
N ARG A 21 -26.42 20.56 30.28
CA ARG A 21 -25.77 19.43 29.63
C ARG A 21 -25.31 19.79 28.21
N CYS A 22 -24.18 19.20 27.83
CA CYS A 22 -23.72 18.98 26.47
C CYS A 22 -24.87 18.75 25.48
N ALA A 23 -25.04 19.67 24.54
CA ALA A 23 -25.93 19.52 23.39
C ALA A 23 -25.28 20.08 22.12
N LEU A 24 -24.16 19.50 21.70
CA LEU A 24 -23.54 19.78 20.39
C LEU A 24 -23.09 18.50 19.66
N TRP A 25 -23.80 17.39 19.91
CA TRP A 25 -23.67 16.17 19.08
C TRP A 25 -25.04 15.56 18.79
N ALA A 26 -25.93 16.34 18.18
CA ALA A 26 -27.09 15.77 17.50
C ALA A 26 -26.65 15.37 16.08
N PRO A 27 -26.70 14.08 15.69
CA PRO A 27 -26.52 13.71 14.30
C PRO A 27 -27.68 14.31 13.50
N VAL A 28 -27.38 15.23 12.59
CA VAL A 28 -28.36 15.76 11.64
C VAL A 28 -29.00 14.56 10.94
N PRO A 29 -30.33 14.37 10.99
CA PRO A 29 -30.98 13.23 10.35
C PRO A 29 -30.86 13.43 8.84
N ARG A 30 -29.86 12.76 8.24
CA ARG A 30 -29.70 12.73 6.78
C ARG A 30 -30.86 11.94 6.20
N CYS A 31 -31.91 12.65 5.80
CA CYS A 31 -32.99 12.12 5.00
C CYS A 31 -32.43 11.32 3.81
N ARG A 32 -32.87 10.05 3.66
CA ARG A 32 -32.38 9.15 2.60
C ARG A 32 -32.66 9.70 1.20
N SER A 33 -33.67 10.56 1.02
CA SER A 33 -34.02 11.17 -0.27
C SER A 33 -33.10 12.33 -0.68
N CYS A 34 -32.30 12.88 0.25
CA CYS A 34 -31.38 13.98 -0.03
C CYS A 34 -29.95 13.49 -0.34
N ARG A 35 -29.73 12.18 -0.55
CA ARG A 35 -28.45 11.72 -1.09
C ARG A 35 -28.33 12.29 -2.51
N PRO A 36 -27.32 13.13 -2.81
CA PRO A 36 -27.07 13.49 -4.20
C PRO A 36 -26.94 12.18 -4.98
N ALA A 37 -27.65 12.08 -6.10
CA ALA A 37 -27.52 10.94 -7.00
C ALA A 37 -26.03 10.72 -7.21
N SER A 38 -25.52 9.54 -6.84
CA SER A 38 -24.16 9.21 -7.19
C SER A 38 -24.15 9.04 -8.70
N THR A 39 -23.83 10.12 -9.41
CA THR A 39 -23.43 10.05 -10.81
C THR A 39 -22.35 8.99 -10.87
N GLY A 40 -22.54 8.00 -11.74
CA GLY A 40 -21.57 6.94 -11.93
C GLY A 40 -20.17 7.48 -12.24
N PRO A 41 -19.16 6.60 -12.28
CA PRO A 41 -17.82 7.02 -12.69
C PRO A 41 -17.89 7.77 -14.05
N PRO A 42 -17.24 8.93 -14.18
CA PRO A 42 -17.25 9.71 -15.42
C PRO A 42 -16.44 9.05 -16.55
N VAL A 43 -15.72 7.97 -16.24
CA VAL A 43 -14.88 7.19 -17.15
C VAL A 43 -15.32 5.74 -17.15
N LYS A 44 -15.17 5.06 -18.29
CA LYS A 44 -15.54 3.65 -18.44
C LYS A 44 -14.34 2.73 -18.21
N GLU A 45 -14.59 1.49 -17.80
CA GLU A 45 -13.54 0.47 -17.75
C GLU A 45 -13.04 0.17 -19.18
N GLY A 46 -11.73 -0.02 -19.34
CA GLY A 46 -11.06 -0.19 -20.63
C GLY A 46 -10.71 1.11 -21.35
N GLU A 47 -11.28 2.25 -20.95
CA GLU A 47 -11.01 3.56 -21.54
C GLU A 47 -9.54 3.96 -21.35
N VAL A 48 -8.95 4.51 -22.41
CA VAL A 48 -7.57 5.04 -22.39
C VAL A 48 -7.63 6.55 -22.40
N LEU A 49 -6.90 7.18 -21.49
CA LEU A 49 -6.85 8.64 -21.36
C LEU A 49 -5.44 9.12 -21.01
N GLU A 50 -5.20 10.39 -21.29
CA GLU A 50 -3.99 11.09 -20.90
C GLU A 50 -4.29 12.00 -19.73
N MET A 51 -3.42 11.96 -18.71
CA MET A 51 -3.64 12.74 -17.51
C MET A 51 -2.30 13.08 -16.87
N ARG A 52 -2.22 14.31 -16.33
CA ARG A 52 -1.11 14.73 -15.50
C ARG A 52 -1.36 14.34 -14.05
N MET A 53 -0.39 13.67 -13.42
CA MET A 53 -0.52 13.21 -12.04
C MET A 53 -0.28 14.38 -11.07
N GLU A 54 -1.11 14.48 -10.02
CA GLU A 54 -1.05 15.58 -9.05
C GLU A 54 -0.17 15.23 -7.85
N THR A 55 -0.34 14.04 -7.28
CA THR A 55 0.25 13.68 -5.98
C THR A 55 0.44 12.17 -5.82
N LEU A 56 1.08 11.75 -4.72
CA LEU A 56 1.23 10.35 -4.32
C LEU A 56 0.40 10.03 -3.09
N THR A 57 -0.28 8.89 -3.13
CA THR A 57 -0.89 8.29 -1.95
C THR A 57 0.16 7.69 -1.02
N SER A 58 -0.23 7.42 0.23
CA SER A 58 0.60 6.69 1.20
C SER A 58 0.91 5.24 0.78
N SER A 59 0.11 4.67 -0.12
CA SER A 59 0.38 3.38 -0.77
C SER A 59 1.36 3.47 -1.95
N GLY A 60 1.81 4.68 -2.30
CA GLY A 60 2.74 4.93 -3.40
C GLY A 60 2.11 4.84 -4.79
N GLN A 61 0.82 5.11 -4.90
CA GLN A 61 0.14 5.29 -6.17
C GLN A 61 0.08 6.78 -6.51
N ALA A 62 0.29 7.13 -7.77
CA ALA A 62 -0.04 8.45 -8.26
C ALA A 62 -1.55 8.64 -8.29
N LEU A 63 -1.97 9.87 -8.05
CA LEU A 63 -3.35 10.30 -8.04
C LEU A 63 -3.52 11.49 -8.98
N GLY A 64 -4.50 11.40 -9.87
CA GLY A 64 -4.99 12.52 -10.68
C GLY A 64 -6.50 12.66 -10.53
N ARG A 65 -7.05 13.81 -10.91
CA ARG A 65 -8.49 14.07 -10.85
C ARG A 65 -9.05 14.52 -12.19
N ILE A 66 -10.23 14.00 -12.50
CA ILE A 66 -10.93 14.28 -13.77
C ILE A 66 -12.11 15.21 -13.52
N GLY A 67 -12.21 16.24 -14.36
CA GLY A 67 -13.39 17.09 -14.52
C GLY A 67 -13.77 17.92 -13.29
N PRO A 68 -14.92 18.61 -13.35
CA PRO A 68 -15.41 19.45 -12.25
C PRO A 68 -15.80 18.65 -11.01
N THR A 69 -16.15 17.37 -11.17
CA THR A 69 -16.49 16.47 -10.06
C THR A 69 -15.27 16.03 -9.24
N ARG A 70 -14.05 16.37 -9.68
CA ARG A 70 -12.78 15.99 -9.06
C ARG A 70 -12.65 14.48 -8.82
N TRP A 71 -13.16 13.70 -9.78
CA TRP A 71 -13.18 12.24 -9.70
C TRP A 71 -11.76 11.68 -9.62
N VAL A 72 -11.50 10.82 -8.63
CA VAL A 72 -10.15 10.35 -8.31
C VAL A 72 -9.76 9.17 -9.19
N VAL A 73 -8.61 9.25 -9.85
CA VAL A 73 -8.00 8.13 -10.57
C VAL A 73 -6.64 7.81 -9.93
N MET A 74 -6.44 6.56 -9.55
CA MET A 74 -5.20 6.08 -8.91
C MET A 74 -4.44 5.13 -9.81
N ILE A 75 -3.13 5.31 -9.88
CA ILE A 75 -2.25 4.63 -10.83
C ILE A 75 -0.97 4.22 -10.12
N PHE A 76 -0.57 2.96 -10.25
CA PHE A 76 0.74 2.52 -9.78
C PHE A 76 1.82 2.74 -10.85
N GLY A 77 3.00 3.20 -10.44
CA GLY A 77 4.18 3.35 -11.32
C GLY A 77 4.33 4.70 -12.00
N ALA A 78 3.34 5.58 -11.88
CA ALA A 78 3.45 6.98 -12.27
C ALA A 78 3.87 7.83 -11.06
N LEU A 79 4.47 8.99 -11.32
CA LEU A 79 4.90 9.96 -10.33
C LEU A 79 4.15 11.30 -10.48
N PRO A 80 4.13 12.14 -9.45
CA PRO A 80 3.58 13.50 -9.54
C PRO A 80 4.27 14.31 -10.62
N ARG A 81 3.50 15.19 -11.27
CA ARG A 81 3.90 16.04 -12.40
C ARG A 81 4.14 15.32 -13.73
N GLU A 82 4.07 13.99 -13.75
CA GLU A 82 4.16 13.24 -15.01
C GLU A 82 2.89 13.33 -15.82
N LEU A 83 3.05 13.48 -17.14
CA LEU A 83 1.98 13.24 -18.10
C LEU A 83 2.04 11.77 -18.52
N VAL A 84 0.97 11.03 -18.29
CA VAL A 84 0.90 9.60 -18.58
C VAL A 84 -0.32 9.25 -19.40
N GLN A 85 -0.15 8.28 -20.28
CA GLN A 85 -1.25 7.55 -20.90
C GLN A 85 -1.58 6.34 -20.01
N LEU A 86 -2.84 6.21 -19.67
CA LEU A 86 -3.33 5.20 -18.72
C LEU A 86 -4.61 4.55 -19.22
N ARG A 87 -4.85 3.31 -18.82
CA ARG A 87 -6.08 2.58 -19.08
C ARG A 87 -6.85 2.37 -17.79
N ILE A 88 -8.12 2.76 -17.75
CA ILE A 88 -9.00 2.47 -16.61
C ILE A 88 -9.20 0.95 -16.54
N VAL A 89 -8.80 0.35 -15.43
CA VAL A 89 -8.95 -1.08 -15.18
C VAL A 89 -10.24 -1.35 -14.44
N ARG A 90 -10.57 -0.50 -13.46
CA ARG A 90 -11.71 -0.73 -12.60
C ARG A 90 -12.30 0.53 -12.03
N ASN A 91 -13.63 0.59 -12.00
CA ASN A 91 -14.37 1.65 -11.36
C ASN A 91 -14.92 1.22 -10.00
N TYR A 92 -14.72 2.08 -9.00
CA TYR A 92 -15.31 1.96 -7.68
C TYR A 92 -16.31 3.10 -7.47
N ARG A 93 -17.02 3.04 -6.35
CA ARG A 93 -18.04 4.04 -5.99
C ARG A 93 -17.51 5.48 -5.94
N SER A 94 -16.24 5.69 -5.60
CA SER A 94 -15.68 7.03 -5.37
C SER A 94 -14.34 7.29 -6.08
N ARG A 95 -13.86 6.31 -6.86
CA ARG A 95 -12.57 6.40 -7.54
C ARG A 95 -12.49 5.40 -8.68
N SER A 96 -11.56 5.62 -9.58
CA SER A 96 -11.14 4.65 -10.59
C SER A 96 -9.70 4.23 -10.37
N GLU A 97 -9.41 3.02 -10.79
CA GLU A 97 -8.10 2.40 -10.72
C GLU A 97 -7.62 2.18 -12.15
N ALA A 98 -6.39 2.56 -12.43
CA ALA A 98 -5.84 2.53 -13.77
C ALA A 98 -4.47 1.86 -13.81
N ARG A 99 -4.17 1.31 -14.99
CA ARG A 99 -2.87 0.76 -15.34
C ARG A 99 -2.12 1.76 -16.20
N LEU A 100 -0.86 1.98 -15.87
CA LEU A 100 0.04 2.80 -16.67
C LEU A 100 0.29 2.10 -18.02
N CYS A 101 0.01 2.78 -19.12
CA CYS A 101 0.31 2.31 -20.47
C CYS A 101 1.64 2.88 -20.95
N ARG A 102 1.82 4.20 -20.83
CA ARG A 102 3.02 4.90 -21.27
C ARG A 102 3.23 6.17 -20.45
N ILE A 103 4.48 6.51 -20.20
CA ILE A 103 4.87 7.82 -19.68
C ILE A 103 5.18 8.71 -20.89
N LEU A 104 4.47 9.83 -21.01
CA LEU A 104 4.63 10.79 -22.09
C LEU A 104 5.63 11.87 -21.69
N GLU A 105 5.54 12.37 -20.46
CA GLU A 105 6.50 13.30 -19.85
C GLU A 105 6.93 12.73 -18.50
N ALA A 106 8.22 12.39 -18.36
CA ALA A 106 8.77 11.84 -17.13
C ALA A 106 9.11 12.95 -16.12
N SER A 107 8.97 12.65 -14.83
CA SER A 107 9.33 13.56 -13.75
C SER A 107 10.86 13.55 -13.57
N PRO A 108 11.49 14.70 -13.25
CA PRO A 108 12.92 14.73 -12.91
C PRO A 108 13.25 13.90 -11.66
N GLU A 109 12.26 13.58 -10.83
CA GLU A 109 12.41 12.73 -9.65
C GLU A 109 12.40 11.23 -9.98
N ARG A 110 12.15 10.86 -11.24
CA ARG A 110 12.11 9.46 -11.65
C ARG A 110 13.51 8.85 -11.61
N ALA A 111 13.61 7.68 -11.00
CA ALA A 111 14.82 6.86 -10.99
C ALA A 111 14.56 5.52 -11.69
N ALA A 112 15.61 4.91 -12.24
CA ALA A 112 15.52 3.57 -12.78
C ALA A 112 15.44 2.55 -11.61
N PRO A 113 14.39 1.71 -11.54
CA PRO A 113 14.28 0.69 -10.51
C PRO A 113 15.36 -0.38 -10.70
N ARG A 114 16.03 -0.79 -9.61
CA ARG A 114 17.06 -1.84 -9.65
C ARG A 114 16.49 -3.26 -9.79
N CYS A 115 15.25 -3.47 -9.38
CA CYS A 115 14.60 -4.77 -9.49
C CYS A 115 13.92 -4.91 -10.86
N PRO A 116 14.22 -5.93 -11.67
CA PRO A 116 13.57 -6.16 -12.95
C PRO A 116 12.08 -6.52 -12.80
N LEU A 117 11.69 -7.04 -11.63
CA LEU A 117 10.30 -7.38 -11.30
C LEU A 117 9.53 -6.17 -10.73
N PHE A 118 10.14 -4.99 -10.67
CA PHE A 118 9.43 -3.77 -10.29
C PHE A 118 8.27 -3.52 -11.28
N MET A 119 7.13 -3.02 -10.81
CA MET A 119 5.82 -2.99 -11.51
C MET A 119 5.01 -4.28 -11.52
N GLN A 120 5.65 -5.45 -11.38
CA GLN A 120 4.95 -6.75 -11.33
C GLN A 120 4.84 -7.26 -9.91
N CYS A 121 5.92 -7.23 -9.14
CA CYS A 121 5.98 -7.67 -7.76
C CYS A 121 5.50 -6.55 -6.81
N SER A 122 4.61 -6.90 -5.88
CA SER A 122 4.06 -5.96 -4.88
C SER A 122 4.99 -5.62 -3.70
N GLY A 123 6.23 -6.13 -3.72
CA GLY A 123 7.16 -6.00 -2.61
C GLY A 123 7.68 -4.57 -2.38
N CYS A 124 7.80 -3.76 -3.44
CA CYS A 124 8.36 -2.40 -3.36
C CYS A 124 7.46 -1.39 -4.07
N GLN A 125 7.23 -0.23 -3.45
CA GLN A 125 6.35 0.80 -3.99
C GLN A 125 7.13 1.91 -4.70
N TYR A 126 8.32 2.29 -4.21
CA TYR A 126 9.00 3.52 -4.63
C TYR A 126 10.32 3.35 -5.41
N GLN A 127 10.66 2.17 -5.94
CA GLN A 127 11.97 2.02 -6.62
C GLN A 127 12.13 2.90 -7.87
N HIS A 128 11.03 3.37 -8.44
CA HIS A 128 11.01 4.29 -9.58
C HIS A 128 11.16 5.77 -9.19
N LEU A 129 11.35 6.07 -7.90
CA LEU A 129 11.48 7.41 -7.35
C LEU A 129 12.89 7.59 -6.76
N SER A 130 13.50 8.76 -6.98
CA SER A 130 14.79 9.10 -6.38
C SER A 130 14.73 8.97 -4.85
N TYR A 131 15.85 8.62 -4.22
CA TYR A 131 15.86 8.37 -2.79
C TYR A 131 15.47 9.62 -1.96
N GLU A 132 15.94 10.79 -2.39
CA GLU A 132 15.59 12.07 -1.78
C GLU A 132 14.08 12.33 -1.83
N SER A 133 13.46 12.08 -2.98
CA SER A 133 12.02 12.18 -3.13
C SER A 133 11.27 11.15 -2.28
N GLN A 134 11.79 9.94 -2.10
CA GLN A 134 11.20 8.97 -1.17
C GLN A 134 11.14 9.51 0.26
N LEU A 135 12.22 10.17 0.73
CA LEU A 135 12.27 10.77 2.07
C LEU A 135 11.30 11.94 2.19
N TYR A 136 11.20 12.78 1.15
CA TYR A 136 10.25 13.88 1.06
C TYR A 136 8.81 13.38 1.17
N TRP A 137 8.40 12.41 0.33
CA TRP A 137 7.03 11.91 0.30
C TRP A 137 6.64 11.20 1.60
N LYS A 138 7.56 10.46 2.23
CA LYS A 138 7.31 9.88 3.56
C LYS A 138 7.02 10.94 4.61
N ARG A 139 7.79 12.03 4.64
CA ARG A 139 7.56 13.17 5.54
C ARG A 139 6.19 13.80 5.26
N GLU A 140 5.89 14.02 3.99
CA GLU A 140 4.64 14.63 3.56
C GLU A 140 3.42 13.78 3.94
N HIS A 141 3.51 12.45 3.83
CA HIS A 141 2.44 11.55 4.28
C HIS A 141 2.20 11.63 5.79
N VAL A 142 3.26 11.74 6.60
CA VAL A 142 3.12 11.96 8.06
C VAL A 142 2.45 13.30 8.35
N LYS A 143 2.88 14.38 7.68
CA LYS A 143 2.26 15.71 7.81
C LYS A 143 0.77 15.68 7.44
N GLN A 144 0.43 15.03 6.35
CA GLN A 144 -0.96 14.90 5.90
C GLN A 144 -1.79 14.05 6.86
N ALA A 145 -1.22 12.99 7.44
CA ALA A 145 -1.91 12.18 8.44
C ALA A 145 -2.20 12.98 9.72
N LEU A 146 -1.20 13.70 10.25
CA LEU A 146 -1.38 14.53 11.45
C LEU A 146 -2.41 15.63 11.23
N SER A 147 -2.29 16.39 10.14
CA SER A 147 -3.18 17.53 9.87
C SER A 147 -4.59 17.09 9.48
N ARG A 148 -4.76 16.14 8.54
CA ARG A 148 -6.08 15.80 7.96
C ARG A 148 -6.85 14.74 8.74
N ILE A 149 -6.14 13.80 9.39
CA ILE A 149 -6.79 12.69 10.11
C ILE A 149 -6.87 13.02 11.59
N ALA A 150 -5.77 13.48 12.19
CA ALA A 150 -5.73 13.77 13.63
C ALA A 150 -6.12 15.22 13.99
N GLY A 151 -6.15 16.14 13.02
CA GLY A 151 -6.40 17.57 13.28
C GLY A 151 -5.28 18.27 14.05
N ILE A 152 -4.08 17.67 14.06
CA ILE A 152 -2.92 18.16 14.81
C ILE A 152 -2.04 18.98 13.87
N ALA A 153 -1.85 20.26 14.20
CA ALA A 153 -0.82 21.09 13.59
C ALA A 153 0.51 20.86 14.33
N ALA A 154 1.44 20.18 13.68
CA ALA A 154 2.77 19.92 14.22
C ALA A 154 3.84 19.99 13.12
N ASP A 155 5.00 20.50 13.49
CA ASP A 155 6.17 20.51 12.61
C ASP A 155 6.79 19.11 12.57
N VAL A 156 6.69 18.47 11.42
CA VAL A 156 7.31 17.15 11.18
C VAL A 156 8.73 17.35 10.72
N ALA A 157 9.71 16.82 11.45
CA ALA A 157 11.13 16.86 11.08
C ALA A 157 11.43 16.13 9.75
N PRO A 158 12.60 16.37 9.11
CA PRO A 158 13.04 15.60 7.96
C PRO A 158 13.09 14.09 8.23
N THR A 159 12.76 13.26 7.23
CA THR A 159 12.85 11.80 7.34
C THR A 159 14.31 11.38 7.47
N VAL A 160 14.63 10.59 8.50
CA VAL A 160 15.98 10.02 8.67
C VAL A 160 16.27 9.00 7.57
N PRO A 161 17.35 9.16 6.79
CA PRO A 161 17.72 8.19 5.76
C PRO A 161 18.20 6.88 6.36
N SER A 162 17.92 5.79 5.66
CA SER A 162 18.53 4.48 5.93
C SER A 162 19.99 4.51 5.47
N PRO A 163 20.94 3.92 6.23
CA PRO A 163 22.32 3.77 5.77
C PRO A 163 22.41 2.89 4.52
N LEU A 164 21.44 1.98 4.33
CA LEU A 164 21.37 1.06 3.20
C LEU A 164 20.06 1.26 2.43
N GLN A 165 20.16 1.57 1.14
CA GLN A 165 18.99 1.68 0.24
C GLN A 165 18.57 0.31 -0.33
N TYR A 166 19.51 -0.62 -0.39
CA TYR A 166 19.34 -2.00 -0.87
C TYR A 166 20.01 -2.94 0.13
N HIS A 167 19.74 -4.25 0.02
CA HIS A 167 20.29 -5.26 0.94
C HIS A 167 19.98 -5.04 2.44
N TYR A 168 18.96 -4.26 2.76
CA TYR A 168 18.60 -3.96 4.16
C TYR A 168 17.67 -5.02 4.78
N ARG A 169 17.02 -5.86 3.96
CA ARG A 169 15.98 -6.77 4.42
C ARG A 169 16.57 -8.12 4.83
N THR A 170 16.55 -8.38 6.13
CA THR A 170 17.05 -9.60 6.77
C THR A 170 16.01 -10.72 6.88
N LYS A 171 14.79 -10.52 6.39
CA LYS A 171 13.72 -11.54 6.41
C LYS A 171 12.90 -11.53 5.14
N LEU A 172 12.80 -12.69 4.49
CA LEU A 172 11.91 -12.92 3.35
C LEU A 172 10.84 -13.95 3.71
N THR A 173 9.64 -13.75 3.16
CA THR A 173 8.57 -14.74 3.26
C THR A 173 7.90 -14.96 1.90
N PRO A 174 8.59 -15.61 0.95
CA PRO A 174 8.00 -15.92 -0.35
C PRO A 174 6.82 -16.89 -0.23
N HIS A 175 5.82 -16.72 -1.07
CA HIS A 175 4.64 -17.55 -1.22
C HIS A 175 4.84 -18.52 -2.38
N ALA A 176 4.42 -19.77 -2.23
CA ALA A 176 4.25 -20.68 -3.35
C ALA A 176 2.94 -20.39 -4.09
N GLN A 177 2.92 -20.54 -5.41
CA GLN A 177 1.69 -20.43 -6.19
C GLN A 177 0.76 -21.62 -5.91
N GLU A 178 -0.37 -21.34 -5.27
CA GLU A 178 -1.40 -22.34 -5.00
C GLU A 178 -2.54 -22.26 -6.01
N PRO A 179 -3.14 -23.40 -6.41
CA PRO A 179 -4.32 -23.39 -7.29
C PRO A 179 -5.52 -22.71 -6.63
N PRO A 180 -6.43 -22.14 -7.43
CA PRO A 180 -7.64 -21.53 -6.89
C PRO A 180 -8.50 -22.57 -6.14
N PRO A 181 -9.24 -22.15 -5.09
CA PRO A 181 -10.05 -23.06 -4.29
C PRO A 181 -11.04 -23.87 -5.14
N GLY A 182 -11.08 -25.20 -4.99
CA GLY A 182 -12.01 -26.07 -5.72
C GLY A 182 -11.57 -26.47 -7.13
N ARG A 183 -10.42 -25.97 -7.63
CA ARG A 183 -9.76 -26.55 -8.81
C ARG A 183 -8.66 -27.49 -8.32
N GLN A 184 -8.81 -28.80 -8.58
CA GLN A 184 -7.71 -29.74 -8.33
C GLN A 184 -6.53 -29.45 -9.25
N ARG A 185 -5.33 -29.81 -8.79
CA ARG A 185 -4.05 -29.74 -9.50
C ARG A 185 -4.17 -30.46 -10.85
N ARG A 186 -4.58 -29.78 -11.92
CA ARG A 186 -4.39 -30.30 -13.27
C ARG A 186 -2.92 -30.09 -13.64
N ALA A 187 -2.26 -31.18 -13.99
CA ALA A 187 -0.91 -31.18 -14.51
C ALA A 187 -0.89 -30.34 -15.80
N ARG A 188 0.17 -29.53 -15.93
CA ARG A 188 0.67 -28.82 -17.13
C ARG A 188 -0.34 -28.61 -18.27
N GLY A 189 -0.73 -27.36 -18.51
CA GLY A 189 -1.46 -26.95 -19.71
C GLY A 189 -2.91 -26.53 -19.44
N GLY A 190 -3.11 -25.55 -18.58
CA GLY A 190 -4.38 -24.82 -18.49
C GLY A 190 -4.30 -23.55 -19.35
N GLU A 191 -5.45 -23.11 -19.86
CA GLU A 191 -5.67 -21.90 -20.68
C GLU A 191 -5.24 -20.59 -19.99
N ASP A 192 -4.99 -20.65 -18.68
CA ASP A 192 -4.51 -19.54 -17.87
C ASP A 192 -2.98 -19.58 -17.82
N ASP A 193 -2.29 -18.52 -18.28
CA ASP A 193 -0.84 -18.29 -18.24
C ASP A 193 -0.30 -18.21 -16.79
N ILE A 194 -0.36 -19.34 -16.07
CA ILE A 194 -0.06 -19.48 -14.64
C ILE A 194 1.04 -20.51 -14.43
N ASP A 195 2.17 -20.04 -13.90
CA ASP A 195 3.24 -20.90 -13.43
C ASP A 195 3.01 -21.37 -11.98
N TYR A 196 2.56 -22.61 -11.82
CA TYR A 196 2.37 -23.24 -10.51
C TYR A 196 3.68 -23.65 -9.81
N SER A 197 4.83 -23.48 -10.46
CA SER A 197 6.13 -23.64 -9.83
C SER A 197 6.65 -22.33 -9.21
N ALA A 198 5.97 -21.21 -9.47
CA ALA A 198 6.36 -19.90 -8.98
C ALA A 198 6.42 -19.84 -7.44
N ILE A 199 7.52 -19.31 -6.94
CA ILE A 199 7.73 -18.97 -5.53
C ILE A 199 8.14 -17.51 -5.48
N GLY A 200 7.43 -16.68 -4.73
CA GLY A 200 7.76 -15.26 -4.69
C GLY A 200 6.75 -14.41 -3.96
N PHE A 201 6.38 -13.29 -4.54
CA PHE A 201 5.48 -12.33 -3.91
C PHE A 201 4.24 -12.11 -4.75
N LEU A 202 3.22 -11.51 -4.14
CA LEU A 202 1.98 -11.26 -4.85
C LEU A 202 2.22 -10.30 -6.00
N GLU A 203 1.53 -10.53 -7.11
CA GLU A 203 1.49 -9.61 -8.23
C GLU A 203 0.84 -8.29 -7.82
N GLN A 204 1.28 -7.20 -8.45
CA GLN A 204 0.87 -5.83 -8.20
C GLN A 204 -0.52 -5.50 -8.76
N GLU A 205 -1.27 -6.50 -9.25
CA GLU A 205 -2.61 -6.32 -9.79
C GLU A 205 -3.61 -5.83 -8.72
N TRP A 206 -3.98 -4.56 -8.86
CA TRP A 206 -4.96 -3.84 -8.04
C TRP A 206 -6.42 -4.25 -8.32
N GLY A 207 -6.62 -5.36 -9.02
CA GLY A 207 -7.90 -5.67 -9.64
C GLY A 207 -8.30 -7.12 -9.60
N SER A 208 -7.80 -7.92 -8.64
CA SER A 208 -8.19 -9.33 -8.45
C SER A 208 -8.17 -10.12 -9.75
N THR A 209 -7.08 -10.81 -10.05
CA THR A 209 -7.17 -11.99 -10.91
C THR A 209 -8.35 -12.82 -10.36
N ARG A 210 -9.42 -12.88 -11.15
CA ARG A 210 -10.59 -13.67 -10.78
C ARG A 210 -10.36 -15.04 -11.39
N ASP A 211 -10.62 -16.07 -10.61
CA ASP A 211 -10.76 -17.39 -11.23
C ASP A 211 -11.97 -17.38 -12.19
N ALA A 212 -12.13 -18.43 -12.98
CA ALA A 212 -13.26 -18.58 -13.89
C ALA A 212 -14.64 -18.48 -13.20
N SER A 213 -14.70 -18.60 -11.86
CA SER A 213 -15.92 -18.45 -11.05
C SER A 213 -16.11 -17.03 -10.50
N GLY A 214 -15.28 -16.07 -10.89
CA GLY A 214 -15.35 -14.69 -10.43
C GLY A 214 -14.80 -14.47 -9.02
N ARG A 215 -14.21 -15.49 -8.36
CA ARG A 215 -13.63 -15.34 -7.03
C ARG A 215 -12.24 -14.75 -7.12
N ARG A 216 -11.94 -13.84 -6.20
CA ARG A 216 -10.62 -13.21 -6.08
C ARG A 216 -9.59 -14.27 -5.72
N TRP A 217 -8.59 -14.41 -6.58
CA TRP A 217 -7.44 -15.25 -6.36
C TRP A 217 -6.17 -14.41 -6.48
N ARG A 218 -5.06 -14.91 -5.92
CA ARG A 218 -3.80 -14.17 -5.82
C ARG A 218 -2.75 -14.86 -6.68
N LYS A 219 -2.33 -14.19 -7.76
CA LYS A 219 -1.20 -14.59 -8.57
C LYS A 219 0.12 -14.24 -7.85
N VAL A 220 1.06 -15.18 -7.90
CA VAL A 220 2.41 -15.04 -7.38
C VAL A 220 3.34 -14.76 -8.56
N VAL A 221 4.13 -13.70 -8.44
CA VAL A 221 5.26 -13.43 -9.33
C VAL A 221 6.44 -14.22 -8.84
N ASP A 222 7.04 -15.03 -9.72
CA ASP A 222 8.23 -15.77 -9.37
C ASP A 222 9.40 -14.82 -9.08
N VAL A 223 10.01 -14.97 -7.90
CA VAL A 223 11.11 -14.10 -7.45
C VAL A 223 12.32 -14.96 -7.13
N PRO A 224 13.27 -15.12 -8.07
CA PRO A 224 14.48 -15.92 -7.85
C PRO A 224 15.53 -15.18 -7.00
N SER A 225 15.54 -13.84 -7.03
CA SER A 225 16.42 -12.99 -6.23
C SER A 225 15.75 -11.65 -5.92
N CYS A 226 16.18 -10.98 -4.84
CA CYS A 226 15.57 -9.74 -4.37
C CYS A 226 16.65 -8.69 -4.01
N PRO A 227 16.77 -7.58 -4.75
CA PRO A 227 17.80 -6.56 -4.48
C PRO A 227 17.71 -5.87 -3.10
N ILE A 228 16.53 -5.88 -2.48
CA ILE A 228 16.37 -5.32 -1.13
C ILE A 228 16.74 -6.33 -0.04
N ALA A 229 16.87 -7.62 -0.36
CA ALA A 229 17.28 -8.66 0.57
C ALA A 229 18.81 -8.68 0.72
N THR A 230 19.27 -9.09 1.90
CA THR A 230 20.70 -9.28 2.15
C THR A 230 21.28 -10.30 1.18
N GLU A 231 22.58 -10.19 0.95
CA GLU A 231 23.29 -11.10 0.04
C GLU A 231 23.19 -12.56 0.49
N ALA A 232 23.32 -12.81 1.80
CA ALA A 232 23.17 -14.14 2.37
C ALA A 232 21.80 -14.76 2.04
N LEU A 233 20.72 -13.98 2.07
CA LEU A 233 19.39 -14.47 1.68
C LEU A 233 19.29 -14.78 0.19
N ASN A 234 19.87 -13.94 -0.66
CA ASN A 234 19.89 -14.20 -2.11
C ASN A 234 20.71 -15.44 -2.46
N GLN A 235 21.77 -15.74 -1.70
CA GLN A 235 22.55 -16.97 -1.86
C GLN A 235 21.80 -18.22 -1.38
N ALA A 236 21.06 -18.13 -0.28
CA ALA A 236 20.30 -19.26 0.28
C ALA A 236 18.98 -19.56 -0.47
N LEU A 237 18.35 -18.54 -1.06
CA LEU A 237 17.02 -18.63 -1.65
C LEU A 237 16.90 -19.71 -2.75
N PRO A 238 17.84 -19.88 -3.71
CA PRO A 238 17.76 -20.94 -4.72
C PRO A 238 17.67 -22.35 -4.12
N ALA A 239 18.48 -22.65 -3.10
CA ALA A 239 18.48 -23.94 -2.43
C ALA A 239 17.17 -24.20 -1.67
N GLU A 240 16.67 -23.18 -0.94
CA GLU A 240 15.38 -23.29 -0.24
C GLU A 240 14.19 -23.46 -1.19
N ARG A 241 14.24 -22.81 -2.36
CA ARG A 241 13.25 -23.01 -3.43
C ARG A 241 13.29 -24.45 -3.96
N ALA A 242 14.47 -24.98 -4.24
CA ALA A 242 14.64 -26.35 -4.71
C ALA A 242 14.10 -27.37 -3.68
N LYS A 243 14.38 -27.16 -2.38
CA LYS A 243 13.84 -27.97 -1.28
C LYS A 243 12.30 -27.91 -1.24
N ALA A 244 11.71 -26.74 -1.43
CA ALA A 244 10.26 -26.56 -1.45
C ALA A 244 9.56 -27.27 -2.63
N CYS A 245 10.28 -27.48 -3.73
CA CYS A 245 9.80 -28.22 -4.92
C CYS A 245 10.11 -29.72 -4.87
N THR A 246 10.80 -30.21 -3.82
CA THR A 246 11.14 -31.63 -3.71
C THR A 246 9.87 -32.44 -3.43
N GLY A 247 9.54 -33.38 -4.33
CA GLY A 247 8.32 -34.19 -4.24
C GLY A 247 7.06 -33.57 -4.88
N GLY A 248 7.21 -32.48 -5.66
CA GLY A 248 6.14 -31.91 -6.48
C GLY A 248 6.03 -30.39 -6.39
N GLN A 249 4.86 -29.84 -6.78
CA GLN A 249 4.61 -28.40 -6.72
C GLN A 249 4.71 -27.85 -5.28
N PRO A 250 5.36 -26.68 -5.10
CA PRO A 250 5.53 -26.07 -3.78
C PRO A 250 4.19 -25.68 -3.17
N LYS A 251 4.13 -25.58 -1.83
CA LYS A 251 2.93 -25.18 -1.07
C LYS A 251 3.29 -24.24 0.06
N GLY A 252 2.35 -23.38 0.45
CA GLY A 252 2.49 -22.49 1.59
C GLY A 252 3.49 -21.36 1.38
N LYS A 253 4.31 -21.11 2.40
CA LYS A 253 5.27 -19.99 2.43
C LYS A 253 6.65 -20.49 2.81
N LEU A 254 7.67 -19.99 2.14
CA LEU A 254 9.05 -20.10 2.58
C LEU A 254 9.32 -18.96 3.57
N LEU A 255 10.13 -19.23 4.59
CA LEU A 255 10.56 -18.24 5.57
C LEU A 255 12.08 -18.31 5.64
N LEU A 256 12.75 -17.22 5.30
CA LEU A 256 14.19 -17.09 5.38
C LEU A 256 14.51 -15.91 6.30
N ARG A 257 15.46 -16.09 7.22
CA ARG A 257 15.95 -15.03 8.10
C ARG A 257 17.47 -15.03 8.13
N ASP A 258 18.06 -13.90 7.79
CA ASP A 258 19.47 -13.63 8.00
C ASP A 258 19.69 -13.29 9.48
N THR A 259 20.43 -14.15 10.16
CA THR A 259 20.74 -14.02 11.59
C THR A 259 22.22 -13.75 11.77
N ALA A 260 22.54 -12.78 12.61
CA ALA A 260 23.92 -12.32 12.84
C ALA A 260 24.87 -13.38 13.43
N VAL A 261 24.35 -14.52 13.88
CA VAL A 261 25.10 -15.54 14.62
C VAL A 261 25.33 -16.81 13.80
N ASP A 262 24.39 -17.19 12.93
CA ASP A 262 24.39 -18.50 12.26
C ASP A 262 24.13 -18.43 10.73
N GLY A 263 24.17 -17.23 10.13
CA GLY A 263 23.81 -17.05 8.72
C GLY A 263 22.30 -17.12 8.48
N VAL A 264 21.85 -17.65 7.34
CA VAL A 264 20.42 -17.71 6.97
C VAL A 264 19.72 -18.94 7.52
N ALA A 265 18.78 -18.74 8.45
CA ALA A 265 17.90 -19.78 8.95
C ALA A 265 16.67 -19.99 8.03
N GLY A 266 16.42 -21.25 7.66
CA GLY A 266 15.35 -21.66 6.75
C GLY A 266 14.02 -22.00 7.44
N SER A 267 12.98 -22.27 6.65
CA SER A 267 11.60 -22.46 7.15
C SER A 267 11.43 -23.72 8.01
N ARG A 268 12.18 -24.79 7.73
CA ARG A 268 12.15 -26.04 8.50
C ARG A 268 12.85 -25.93 9.86
N GLU A 269 13.86 -25.08 9.99
CA GLU A 269 14.58 -24.86 11.25
C GLU A 269 13.81 -23.94 12.21
N LEU A 270 13.06 -22.97 11.67
CA LEU A 270 12.29 -22.01 12.48
C LEU A 270 10.90 -22.52 12.91
N TRP A 271 10.38 -23.59 12.31
CA TRP A 271 9.03 -24.11 12.60
C TRP A 271 8.97 -25.24 13.65
N SER A 272 10.11 -25.72 14.17
CA SER A 272 10.09 -26.81 15.17
C SER A 272 9.56 -26.39 16.54
N ASP A 273 9.31 -25.11 16.80
CA ASP A 273 8.77 -24.67 18.08
C ASP A 273 7.74 -23.56 17.88
N ARG A 274 6.50 -23.81 18.33
CA ARG A 274 5.36 -22.88 18.34
C ARG A 274 5.61 -21.62 19.20
N ARG A 275 6.85 -21.37 19.64
CA ARG A 275 7.29 -20.39 20.65
C ARG A 275 8.48 -19.52 20.26
N ASN A 276 8.85 -19.42 18.98
CA ASN A 276 9.83 -18.43 18.49
C ASN A 276 11.16 -18.43 19.30
N ARG A 277 11.70 -19.61 19.66
CA ARG A 277 13.07 -19.77 20.16
C ARG A 277 13.96 -20.34 19.05
N LEU A 278 15.07 -19.65 18.77
CA LEU A 278 16.13 -20.13 17.88
C LEU A 278 16.79 -21.36 18.54
N ARG A 279 16.92 -22.48 17.83
CA ARG A 279 17.76 -23.60 18.26
C ARG A 279 19.06 -23.60 17.45
N ARG A 280 20.18 -23.65 18.16
CA ARG A 280 21.52 -23.97 17.62
C ARG A 280 21.50 -25.35 16.98
N VAL A 281 22.08 -25.47 15.80
CA VAL A 281 22.53 -26.75 15.26
C VAL A 281 24.04 -26.80 15.50
N GLN A 282 24.49 -27.75 16.33
CA GLN A 282 25.92 -28.02 16.51
C GLN A 282 26.46 -28.76 15.28
N ALA A 283 27.73 -28.49 14.97
CA ALA A 283 28.51 -29.10 13.90
C ALA A 283 28.56 -30.63 13.98
#